data_AF-A0A6J7E277-F1
#
_entry.id   AF-A0A6J7E277-F1
#
_cell.length_a   1.000
_cell.length_b   1.000
_cell.length_c   1.000
_cell.angle_alpha   90.00
_cell.angle_beta   90.00
_cell.angle_gamma   90.00
#
_symmetry.space_group_name_H-M   'P 1'
#
loop_
_entity.id
_entity.type
_entity.pdbx_description
1 polymer ?
#
loop_
_entity_poly.entity_id
_entity_poly.type
_entity_poly.pdbx_seq_one_letter_code
_entity_poly.pdbx_strand_id
1 'polypeptide(L)'
;MPWGRGASPVDQLVIDDEFRQAGVTRPVNPIGIGWAGPTIVHAGTEEQQQRWMPRLLSGQDFWCQLFSEPNAGSDLASLQTRAIRDGDEWVITGQKVWTSYAHIASWGILLARTSDEGAPQNGISYFICPMNAPGIDIRPIVDMTGDHAFNEVFLDEIRIPADHLIGEVNEGWRLAKVTLGNERVSLSGEGALWGRGPSANDLVNLAKGESLTALQRESLVKCWSHGEILRLLRIRTLSAVLAGREPGPEASVRKALADDHGQEIMGLAVEFAGVGAMDSSVGPFGLTGNEAQTWRHGFLYAQALTIGGGTSVVQRNIIAERVLQLPKELSA
;
A
#
# COMPACT_ATOMS: atom_id res chain seq x y z
N MET A 1 -12.61 -15.38 16.58
CA MET A 1 -11.63 -15.51 15.47
C MET A 1 -10.27 -15.77 16.10
N PRO A 2 -9.64 -16.96 15.92
CA PRO A 2 -8.42 -17.31 16.65
C PRO A 2 -7.18 -16.50 16.23
N TRP A 3 -7.23 -15.81 15.08
CA TRP A 3 -6.09 -15.10 14.50
C TRP A 3 -5.91 -13.66 14.98
N GLY A 4 -6.51 -13.31 16.12
CA GLY A 4 -6.41 -11.98 16.72
C GLY A 4 -7.25 -11.89 17.99
N ARG A 5 -7.21 -10.72 18.65
CA ARG A 5 -7.95 -10.50 19.91
C ARG A 5 -9.39 -10.06 19.73
N GLY A 6 -9.86 -9.88 18.49
CA GLY A 6 -11.17 -9.28 18.22
C GLY A 6 -11.30 -7.87 18.81
N ALA A 7 -10.19 -7.14 18.91
CA ALA A 7 -10.13 -5.81 19.50
C ALA A 7 -11.04 -4.84 18.75
N SER A 8 -11.84 -4.05 19.49
CA SER A 8 -12.66 -3.01 18.88
C SER A 8 -11.77 -1.94 18.20
N PRO A 9 -12.29 -1.12 17.29
CA PRO A 9 -11.49 -0.05 16.69
C PRO A 9 -10.88 0.92 17.72
N VAL A 10 -11.55 1.15 18.85
CA VAL A 10 -10.99 1.95 19.97
C VAL A 10 -9.81 1.22 20.60
N ASP A 11 -9.99 -0.07 20.92
CA ASP A 11 -8.93 -0.87 21.54
C ASP A 11 -7.70 -0.95 20.64
N GLN A 12 -7.88 -1.06 19.32
CA GLN A 12 -6.76 -1.06 18.37
C GLN A 12 -5.97 0.25 18.42
N LEU A 13 -6.64 1.40 18.54
CA LEU A 13 -5.96 2.70 18.67
C LEU A 13 -5.22 2.85 20.00
N VAL A 14 -5.83 2.39 21.09
CA VAL A 14 -5.19 2.39 22.41
C VAL A 14 -3.97 1.46 22.40
N ILE A 15 -4.09 0.24 21.87
CA ILE A 15 -2.97 -0.70 21.74
C ILE A 15 -1.84 -0.09 20.90
N ASP A 16 -2.16 0.55 19.78
CA ASP A 16 -1.17 1.20 18.93
C ASP A 16 -0.46 2.36 19.65
N ASP A 17 -1.17 3.13 20.47
CA ASP A 17 -0.60 4.20 21.27
C ASP A 17 0.29 3.66 22.40
N GLU A 18 -0.18 2.67 23.14
CA GLU A 18 0.59 2.00 24.20
C GLU A 18 1.87 1.36 23.65
N PHE A 19 1.80 0.69 22.50
CA PHE A 19 3.00 0.17 21.83
C PHE A 19 3.97 1.27 21.43
N ARG A 20 3.47 2.40 20.91
CA ARG A 20 4.31 3.55 20.57
C ARG A 20 5.00 4.12 21.81
N GLN A 21 4.25 4.33 22.89
CA GLN A 21 4.79 4.86 24.16
C GLN A 21 5.81 3.91 24.80
N ALA A 22 5.57 2.61 24.72
CA ALA A 22 6.47 1.57 25.25
C ALA A 22 7.66 1.25 24.34
N GLY A 23 7.76 1.86 23.15
CA GLY A 23 8.81 1.55 22.17
C GLY A 23 8.76 0.12 21.62
N VAL A 24 7.59 -0.52 21.66
CA VAL A 24 7.40 -1.90 21.17
C VAL A 24 7.30 -1.88 19.66
N THR A 25 8.22 -2.58 18.99
CA THR A 25 8.20 -2.74 17.54
C THR A 25 7.39 -3.97 17.14
N ARG A 26 6.38 -3.76 16.29
CA ARG A 26 5.59 -4.85 15.71
C ARG A 26 6.35 -5.55 14.58
N PRO A 27 6.08 -6.84 14.29
CA PRO A 27 6.63 -7.50 13.11
C PRO A 27 6.36 -6.68 11.85
N VAL A 28 7.42 -6.42 11.08
CA VAL A 28 7.30 -5.72 9.80
C VAL A 28 6.89 -6.75 8.76
N ASN A 29 5.60 -6.78 8.42
CA ASN A 29 5.05 -7.60 7.34
C ASN A 29 3.77 -6.93 6.82
N PRO A 30 3.88 -5.73 6.20
CA PRO A 30 2.71 -4.92 5.87
C PRO A 30 1.78 -5.64 4.89
N ILE A 31 2.34 -6.42 3.96
CA ILE A 31 1.57 -7.14 2.94
C ILE A 31 0.84 -8.33 3.57
N GLY A 32 1.57 -9.12 4.37
CA GLY A 32 1.03 -10.28 5.05
C GLY A 32 -0.06 -9.88 6.03
N ILE A 33 0.29 -9.06 7.02
CA ILE A 33 -0.63 -8.67 8.10
C ILE A 33 -1.72 -7.72 7.59
N GLY A 34 -1.36 -6.76 6.73
CA GLY A 34 -2.25 -5.68 6.34
C GLY A 34 -3.33 -6.08 5.34
N TRP A 35 -3.08 -7.05 4.44
CA TRP A 35 -4.09 -7.40 3.43
C TRP A 35 -4.14 -8.87 2.99
N ALA A 36 -3.05 -9.64 3.02
CA ALA A 36 -3.12 -11.07 2.73
C ALA A 36 -3.89 -11.82 3.83
N GLY A 37 -3.51 -11.61 5.10
CA GLY A 37 -4.14 -12.22 6.27
C GLY A 37 -5.65 -11.99 6.36
N PRO A 38 -6.14 -10.73 6.28
CA PRO A 38 -7.57 -10.45 6.22
C PRO A 38 -8.29 -11.17 5.07
N THR A 39 -7.64 -11.29 3.90
CA THR A 39 -8.22 -11.98 2.73
C THR A 39 -8.32 -13.49 2.97
N ILE A 40 -7.27 -14.10 3.55
CA ILE A 40 -7.25 -15.52 3.93
C ILE A 40 -8.29 -15.82 5.02
N VAL A 41 -8.44 -14.94 6.00
CA VAL A 41 -9.48 -15.08 7.04
C VAL A 41 -10.89 -14.96 6.45
N HIS A 42 -11.06 -14.13 5.42
CA HIS A 42 -12.35 -13.89 4.77
C HIS A 42 -12.81 -15.04 3.87
N ALA A 43 -11.89 -15.71 3.18
CA ALA A 43 -12.24 -16.67 2.11
C ALA A 43 -11.41 -17.96 2.09
N GLY A 44 -10.39 -18.09 2.93
CA GLY A 44 -9.59 -19.30 3.04
C GLY A 44 -10.25 -20.34 3.95
N THR A 45 -10.00 -21.61 3.65
CA THR A 45 -10.46 -22.74 4.48
C THR A 45 -9.80 -22.73 5.86
N GLU A 46 -10.31 -23.54 6.79
CA GLU A 46 -9.69 -23.65 8.12
C GLU A 46 -8.24 -24.16 8.02
N GLU A 47 -7.98 -25.13 7.14
CA GLU A 47 -6.64 -25.68 6.91
C GLU A 47 -5.68 -24.63 6.35
N GLN A 48 -6.16 -23.82 5.40
CA GLN A 48 -5.40 -22.70 4.82
C GLN A 48 -5.07 -21.64 5.87
N GLN A 49 -6.05 -21.27 6.69
CA GLN A 49 -5.84 -20.33 7.79
C GLN A 49 -4.81 -20.88 8.79
N GLN A 50 -4.93 -22.15 9.19
CA GLN A 50 -3.97 -22.81 10.08
C GLN A 50 -2.56 -22.89 9.50
N ARG A 51 -2.45 -23.09 8.18
CA ARG A 51 -1.16 -23.16 7.48
C ARG A 51 -0.42 -21.83 7.48
N TRP A 52 -1.08 -20.72 7.14
CA TRP A 52 -0.40 -19.45 6.87
C TRP A 52 -0.45 -18.43 8.01
N MET A 53 -1.55 -18.34 8.77
CA MET A 53 -1.74 -17.26 9.74
C MET A 53 -0.69 -17.21 10.87
N PRO A 54 -0.24 -18.33 11.48
CA PRO A 54 0.76 -18.26 12.57
C PRO A 54 2.08 -17.59 12.15
N ARG A 55 2.62 -17.99 10.99
CA ARG A 55 3.90 -17.50 10.47
C ARG A 55 3.79 -16.12 9.83
N LEU A 56 2.64 -15.82 9.21
CA LEU A 56 2.31 -14.50 8.70
C LEU A 56 2.25 -13.46 9.82
N LEU A 57 1.54 -13.74 10.92
CA LEU A 57 1.34 -12.80 12.04
C LEU A 57 2.61 -12.59 12.87
N SER A 58 3.43 -13.63 13.01
CA SER A 58 4.73 -13.52 13.71
C SER A 58 5.81 -12.85 12.85
N GLY A 59 5.57 -12.65 11.55
CA GLY A 59 6.55 -12.11 10.60
C GLY A 59 7.66 -13.10 10.22
N GLN A 60 7.51 -14.39 10.56
CA GLN A 60 8.44 -15.44 10.15
C GLN A 60 8.39 -15.70 8.64
N ASP A 61 7.21 -15.54 8.04
CA ASP A 61 7.05 -15.52 6.59
C ASP A 61 6.76 -14.09 6.14
N PHE A 62 7.56 -13.60 5.20
CA PHE A 62 7.36 -12.30 4.59
C PHE A 62 6.56 -12.43 3.29
N TRP A 63 5.74 -11.43 2.97
CA TRP A 63 4.78 -11.52 1.87
C TRP A 63 4.97 -10.43 0.83
N CYS A 64 4.71 -10.75 -0.44
CA CYS A 64 4.63 -9.80 -1.55
C CYS A 64 3.26 -9.84 -2.26
N GLN A 65 3.00 -8.83 -3.10
CA GLN A 65 1.76 -8.72 -3.88
C GLN A 65 2.07 -8.86 -5.38
N LEU A 66 1.54 -9.91 -6.00
CA LEU A 66 1.74 -10.28 -7.40
C LEU A 66 0.49 -9.93 -8.23
N PHE A 67 0.12 -8.65 -8.24
CA PHE A 67 -1.10 -8.19 -8.91
C PHE A 67 -0.78 -7.56 -10.27
N SER A 68 -0.10 -6.40 -10.25
CA SER A 68 0.18 -5.59 -11.44
C SER A 68 1.09 -6.30 -12.44
N GLU A 69 0.83 -6.03 -13.72
CA GLU A 69 1.59 -6.52 -14.87
C GLU A 69 2.03 -5.34 -15.74
N PRO A 70 3.03 -5.51 -16.62
CA PRO A 70 3.48 -4.43 -17.50
C PRO A 70 2.35 -3.75 -18.28
N ASN A 71 1.32 -4.52 -18.66
CA ASN A 71 0.16 -4.04 -19.41
C ASN A 71 -1.10 -3.86 -18.55
N ALA A 72 -1.07 -4.18 -17.25
CA ALA A 72 -2.24 -4.19 -16.37
C ALA A 72 -1.91 -3.60 -14.99
N GLY A 73 -2.07 -2.28 -14.85
CA GLY A 73 -1.94 -1.53 -13.60
C GLY A 73 -3.30 -1.06 -13.08
N SER A 74 -3.71 0.16 -13.45
CA SER A 74 -5.03 0.72 -13.12
C SER A 74 -6.18 -0.13 -13.67
N ASP A 75 -6.02 -0.68 -14.88
CA ASP A 75 -6.93 -1.67 -15.44
C ASP A 75 -6.49 -3.09 -15.05
N LEU A 76 -6.58 -3.38 -13.76
CA LEU A 76 -6.17 -4.68 -13.20
C LEU A 76 -6.98 -5.85 -13.78
N ALA A 77 -8.20 -5.60 -14.26
CA ALA A 77 -9.05 -6.65 -14.83
C ALA A 77 -8.47 -7.21 -16.13
N SER A 78 -7.61 -6.46 -16.82
CA SER A 78 -6.95 -6.88 -18.07
C SER A 78 -5.67 -7.70 -17.87
N LEU A 79 -5.40 -8.18 -16.64
CA LEU A 79 -4.26 -9.07 -16.37
C LEU A 79 -4.28 -10.33 -17.26
N GLN A 80 -3.08 -10.80 -17.62
CA GLN A 80 -2.81 -11.86 -18.58
C GLN A 80 -2.00 -13.02 -18.01
N THR A 81 -1.38 -12.89 -16.81
CA THR A 81 -0.79 -14.04 -16.12
C THR A 81 -1.84 -15.13 -16.01
N ARG A 82 -1.54 -16.33 -16.53
CA ARG A 82 -2.52 -17.41 -16.69
C ARG A 82 -2.24 -18.53 -15.72
N ALA A 83 -3.30 -19.12 -15.16
CA ALA A 83 -3.25 -20.33 -14.36
C ALA A 83 -4.11 -21.42 -15.02
N ILE A 84 -3.49 -22.55 -15.38
CA ILE A 84 -4.16 -23.68 -16.01
C ILE A 84 -4.17 -24.85 -15.01
N ARG A 85 -5.33 -25.47 -14.85
CA ARG A 85 -5.46 -26.63 -13.96
C ARG A 85 -4.81 -27.85 -14.61
N ASP A 86 -3.95 -28.55 -13.87
CA ASP A 86 -3.33 -29.81 -14.28
C ASP A 86 -3.36 -30.78 -13.09
N GLY A 87 -4.35 -31.68 -13.07
CA GLY A 87 -4.55 -32.61 -11.95
C GLY A 87 -4.83 -31.93 -10.61
N ASP A 88 -3.95 -32.16 -9.64
CA ASP A 88 -3.95 -31.57 -8.31
C ASP A 88 -3.06 -30.33 -8.19
N GLU A 89 -2.64 -29.75 -9.32
CA GLU A 89 -1.82 -28.54 -9.38
C GLU A 89 -2.41 -27.48 -10.33
N TRP A 90 -1.84 -26.28 -10.24
CA TRP A 90 -1.99 -25.19 -11.19
C TRP A 90 -0.65 -24.89 -11.83
N VAL A 91 -0.61 -24.86 -13.16
CA VAL A 91 0.53 -24.40 -13.94
C VAL A 91 0.33 -22.92 -14.24
N ILE A 92 1.25 -22.07 -13.81
CA ILE A 92 1.12 -20.62 -13.90
C ILE A 92 2.24 -20.03 -14.74
N THR A 93 1.85 -19.25 -15.75
CA THR A 93 2.78 -18.55 -16.65
C THR A 93 2.40 -17.07 -16.76
N GLY A 94 3.37 -16.18 -16.61
CA GLY A 94 3.16 -14.74 -16.77
C GLY A 94 4.29 -13.88 -16.23
N GLN A 95 4.02 -12.58 -16.12
CA GLN A 95 4.95 -11.59 -15.59
C GLN A 95 4.21 -10.61 -14.69
N LYS A 96 4.76 -10.37 -13.51
CA LYS A 96 4.34 -9.31 -12.59
C LYS A 96 5.42 -8.24 -12.51
N VAL A 97 5.01 -7.02 -12.17
CA VAL A 97 5.88 -5.85 -12.07
C VAL A 97 5.47 -4.99 -10.88
N TRP A 98 6.38 -4.15 -10.40
CA TRP A 98 6.21 -3.33 -9.19
C TRP A 98 5.96 -4.17 -7.93
N THR A 99 6.38 -5.44 -7.92
CA THR A 99 6.18 -6.34 -6.79
C THR A 99 7.14 -5.95 -5.67
N SER A 100 6.60 -5.27 -4.65
CA SER A 100 7.36 -4.89 -3.47
C SER A 100 7.84 -6.13 -2.71
N TYR A 101 9.11 -6.14 -2.31
CA TYR A 101 9.74 -7.15 -1.45
C TYR A 101 9.81 -8.57 -2.02
N ALA A 102 9.59 -8.78 -3.33
CA ALA A 102 9.57 -10.12 -3.92
C ALA A 102 10.85 -10.94 -3.59
N HIS A 103 12.01 -10.29 -3.62
CA HIS A 103 13.32 -10.92 -3.40
C HIS A 103 13.56 -11.43 -1.96
N ILE A 104 12.72 -11.05 -0.99
CA ILE A 104 12.78 -11.55 0.40
C ILE A 104 11.47 -12.22 0.84
N ALA A 105 10.45 -12.25 -0.01
CA ALA A 105 9.16 -12.83 0.32
C ALA A 105 9.25 -14.35 0.33
N SER A 106 8.57 -14.97 1.29
CA SER A 106 8.31 -16.42 1.31
C SER A 106 7.07 -16.76 0.47
N TRP A 107 6.08 -15.86 0.48
CA TRP A 107 4.79 -16.05 -0.18
C TRP A 107 4.37 -14.81 -0.95
N GLY A 108 3.66 -15.01 -2.06
CA GLY A 108 3.02 -13.94 -2.83
C GLY A 108 1.52 -14.17 -2.90
N ILE A 109 0.73 -13.11 -2.70
CA ILE A 109 -0.69 -13.15 -3.11
C ILE A 109 -0.77 -12.85 -4.61
N LEU A 110 -1.27 -13.81 -5.38
CA LEU A 110 -1.22 -13.80 -6.84
C LEU A 110 -2.61 -13.76 -7.44
N LEU A 111 -2.82 -12.86 -8.40
CA LEU A 111 -3.96 -12.90 -9.29
C LEU A 111 -3.52 -13.47 -10.64
N ALA A 112 -4.26 -14.47 -11.11
CA ALA A 112 -4.04 -15.08 -12.42
C ALA A 112 -5.38 -15.38 -13.11
N ARG A 113 -5.38 -15.29 -14.43
CA ARG A 113 -6.48 -15.60 -15.31
C ARG A 113 -6.66 -17.11 -15.40
N THR A 114 -7.84 -17.57 -15.02
CA THR A 114 -8.28 -18.98 -15.08
C THR A 114 -9.37 -19.20 -16.12
N SER A 115 -9.99 -18.14 -16.65
CA SER A 115 -10.95 -18.21 -17.75
C SER A 115 -10.94 -16.92 -18.59
N ASP A 116 -11.28 -17.07 -19.87
CA ASP A 116 -11.53 -15.97 -20.81
C ASP A 116 -13.05 -15.79 -21.06
N GLU A 117 -13.89 -16.55 -20.38
CA GLU A 117 -15.34 -16.50 -20.54
C GLU A 117 -15.97 -15.33 -19.77
N GLY A 118 -16.87 -14.61 -20.44
CA GLY A 118 -17.65 -13.53 -19.84
C GLY A 118 -16.84 -12.24 -19.65
N ALA A 119 -17.23 -11.46 -18.64
CA ALA A 119 -16.53 -10.21 -18.33
C ALA A 119 -15.11 -10.50 -17.81
N PRO A 120 -14.08 -9.69 -18.14
CA PRO A 120 -12.69 -9.96 -17.75
C PRO A 120 -12.49 -10.21 -16.26
N GLN A 121 -13.30 -9.57 -15.40
CA GLN A 121 -13.27 -9.74 -13.94
C GLN A 121 -13.69 -11.15 -13.49
N ASN A 122 -14.56 -11.82 -14.25
CA ASN A 122 -15.11 -13.13 -13.92
C ASN A 122 -14.15 -14.27 -14.31
N GLY A 123 -12.98 -13.96 -14.85
CA GLY A 123 -11.99 -14.93 -15.29
C GLY A 123 -10.75 -14.99 -14.41
N ILE A 124 -10.75 -14.37 -13.23
CA ILE A 124 -9.57 -14.19 -12.38
C ILE A 124 -9.72 -15.01 -11.11
N SER A 125 -8.66 -15.73 -10.72
CA SER A 125 -8.56 -16.47 -9.47
C SER A 125 -7.45 -15.91 -8.56
N TYR A 126 -7.56 -16.19 -7.26
CA TYR A 126 -6.64 -15.72 -6.23
C TYR A 126 -5.84 -16.89 -5.66
N PHE A 127 -4.52 -16.79 -5.70
CA PHE A 127 -3.62 -17.86 -5.28
C PHE A 127 -2.63 -17.37 -4.23
N ILE A 128 -2.14 -18.29 -3.41
CA ILE A 128 -0.93 -18.12 -2.62
C ILE A 128 0.23 -18.79 -3.33
N CYS A 129 1.17 -17.99 -3.81
CA CYS A 129 2.32 -18.42 -4.58
C CYS A 129 3.55 -18.60 -3.65
N PRO A 130 4.19 -19.77 -3.59
CA PRO A 130 5.49 -19.92 -2.94
C PRO A 130 6.55 -19.18 -3.76
N MET A 131 7.24 -18.20 -3.19
CA MET A 131 8.18 -17.36 -3.94
C MET A 131 9.50 -18.04 -4.29
N ASN A 132 9.70 -19.26 -3.79
CA ASN A 132 10.82 -20.14 -4.13
C ASN A 132 10.43 -21.27 -5.10
N ALA A 133 9.23 -21.22 -5.71
CA ALA A 133 8.83 -22.23 -6.69
C ALA A 133 9.83 -22.28 -7.86
N PRO A 134 10.21 -23.47 -8.34
CA PRO A 134 10.98 -23.61 -9.58
C PRO A 134 10.26 -22.91 -10.74
N GLY A 135 11.00 -22.12 -11.53
CA GLY A 135 10.46 -21.32 -12.64
C GLY A 135 10.15 -19.86 -12.27
N ILE A 136 10.32 -19.44 -11.01
CA ILE A 136 10.28 -18.03 -10.62
C ILE A 136 11.65 -17.37 -10.88
N ASP A 137 11.67 -16.29 -11.67
CA ASP A 137 12.81 -15.39 -11.84
C ASP A 137 12.45 -13.98 -11.33
N ILE A 138 13.22 -13.47 -10.36
CA ILE A 138 12.98 -12.19 -9.70
C ILE A 138 14.08 -11.21 -10.10
N ARG A 139 13.70 -10.10 -10.73
CA ARG A 139 14.65 -9.07 -11.17
C ARG A 139 14.44 -7.77 -10.43
N PRO A 140 15.51 -7.14 -9.91
CA PRO A 140 15.41 -5.89 -9.18
C PRO A 140 14.99 -4.74 -10.09
N ILE A 141 14.10 -3.89 -9.59
CA ILE A 141 13.85 -2.56 -10.15
C ILE A 141 14.43 -1.56 -9.14
N VAL A 142 15.49 -0.87 -9.56
CA VAL A 142 16.07 0.24 -8.78
C VAL A 142 15.33 1.50 -9.20
N ASP A 143 14.58 2.09 -8.27
CA ASP A 143 13.85 3.32 -8.54
C ASP A 143 14.73 4.56 -8.31
N MET A 144 14.18 5.75 -8.54
CA MET A 144 14.95 6.98 -8.43
C MET A 144 15.39 7.34 -7.00
N THR A 145 14.84 6.68 -5.96
CA THR A 145 15.36 6.78 -4.60
C THR A 145 16.72 6.09 -4.45
N GLY A 146 17.07 5.21 -5.39
CA GLY A 146 18.23 4.32 -5.30
C GLY A 146 17.91 3.00 -4.58
N ASP A 147 16.71 2.84 -4.02
CA ASP A 147 16.29 1.63 -3.35
C ASP A 147 15.91 0.52 -4.33
N HIS A 148 16.10 -0.72 -3.87
CA HIS A 148 15.59 -1.93 -4.49
C HIS A 148 14.38 -2.46 -3.69
N ALA A 149 13.30 -1.69 -3.67
CA ALA A 149 12.04 -2.14 -3.07
C ALA A 149 11.20 -3.00 -4.05
N PHE A 150 11.24 -2.65 -5.34
CA PHE A 150 10.39 -3.23 -6.38
C PHE A 150 11.10 -4.29 -7.20
N ASN A 151 10.32 -5.20 -7.78
CA ASN A 151 10.82 -6.30 -8.58
C ASN A 151 9.91 -6.55 -9.79
N GLU A 152 10.51 -6.99 -10.89
CA GLU A 152 9.81 -7.81 -11.88
C GLU A 152 9.86 -9.26 -11.42
N VAL A 153 8.76 -9.98 -11.60
CA VAL A 153 8.66 -11.40 -11.26
C VAL A 153 8.14 -12.15 -12.47
N PHE A 154 8.97 -12.98 -13.06
CA PHE A 154 8.60 -13.88 -14.15
C PHE A 154 8.18 -15.21 -13.56
N LEU A 155 7.07 -15.74 -14.04
CA LEU A 155 6.49 -17.01 -13.64
C LEU A 155 6.53 -17.88 -14.90
N ASP A 156 7.46 -18.82 -14.98
CA ASP A 156 7.63 -19.72 -16.13
C ASP A 156 7.15 -21.13 -15.79
N GLU A 157 5.90 -21.43 -16.18
CA GLU A 157 5.23 -22.72 -15.96
C GLU A 157 5.35 -23.24 -14.51
N ILE A 158 5.31 -22.33 -13.54
CA ILE A 158 5.45 -22.70 -12.13
C ILE A 158 4.28 -23.59 -11.72
N ARG A 159 4.56 -24.60 -10.90
CA ARG A 159 3.54 -25.56 -10.45
C ARG A 159 3.26 -25.31 -8.98
N ILE A 160 1.99 -25.00 -8.67
CA ILE A 160 1.54 -24.81 -7.29
C ILE A 160 0.40 -25.77 -6.97
N PRO A 161 0.32 -26.31 -5.73
CA PRO A 161 -0.76 -27.20 -5.34
C PRO A 161 -2.15 -26.58 -5.49
N ALA A 162 -3.14 -27.44 -5.73
CA ALA A 162 -4.55 -27.08 -5.85
C ALA A 162 -5.09 -26.25 -4.69
N ASP A 163 -4.68 -26.62 -3.48
CA ASP A 163 -5.12 -26.05 -2.20
C ASP A 163 -4.47 -24.68 -1.92
N HIS A 164 -3.69 -24.13 -2.87
CA HIS A 164 -3.20 -22.75 -2.83
C HIS A 164 -4.19 -21.73 -3.41
N LEU A 165 -5.28 -22.19 -4.05
CA LEU A 165 -6.40 -21.35 -4.44
C LEU A 165 -7.17 -20.87 -3.20
N ILE A 166 -7.38 -19.56 -3.08
CA ILE A 166 -8.19 -18.97 -2.00
C ILE A 166 -9.58 -18.65 -2.52
N GLY A 167 -10.60 -19.13 -1.82
CA GLY A 167 -11.98 -19.12 -2.31
C GLY A 167 -12.18 -20.08 -3.48
N GLU A 168 -13.08 -19.73 -4.39
CA GLU A 168 -13.42 -20.54 -5.56
C GLU A 168 -12.69 -20.07 -6.82
N VAL A 169 -12.60 -20.96 -7.82
CA VAL A 169 -12.09 -20.59 -9.16
C VAL A 169 -12.95 -19.45 -9.70
N ASN A 170 -12.32 -18.48 -10.36
CA ASN A 170 -12.95 -17.29 -10.96
C ASN A 170 -13.53 -16.25 -9.98
N GLU A 171 -13.40 -16.46 -8.66
CA GLU A 171 -13.84 -15.51 -7.62
C GLU A 171 -12.73 -14.52 -7.18
N GLY A 172 -11.58 -14.54 -7.86
CA GLY A 172 -10.41 -13.76 -7.49
C GLY A 172 -10.62 -12.25 -7.54
N TRP A 173 -11.48 -11.74 -8.43
CA TRP A 173 -11.80 -10.31 -8.48
C TRP A 173 -12.54 -9.82 -7.22
N ARG A 174 -13.43 -10.63 -6.65
CA ARG A 174 -14.10 -10.31 -5.40
C ARG A 174 -13.09 -10.21 -4.26
N LEU A 175 -12.13 -11.13 -4.21
CA LEU A 175 -11.07 -11.15 -3.19
C LEU A 175 -10.05 -10.04 -3.38
N ALA A 176 -9.70 -9.70 -4.62
CA ALA A 176 -8.84 -8.55 -4.94
C ALA A 176 -9.41 -7.25 -4.36
N LYS A 177 -10.73 -7.04 -4.46
CA LYS A 177 -11.40 -5.88 -3.82
C LYS A 177 -11.27 -5.88 -2.30
N VAL A 178 -11.32 -7.05 -1.65
CA VAL A 178 -11.08 -7.17 -0.20
C VAL A 178 -9.63 -6.80 0.13
N THR A 179 -8.66 -7.35 -0.60
CA THR A 179 -7.24 -7.03 -0.43
C THR A 179 -6.98 -5.52 -0.59
N LEU A 180 -7.43 -4.93 -1.70
CA LEU A 180 -7.23 -3.50 -2.01
C LEU A 180 -7.96 -2.57 -1.02
N GLY A 181 -9.11 -2.99 -0.49
CA GLY A 181 -9.80 -2.27 0.57
C GLY A 181 -8.98 -2.17 1.85
N ASN A 182 -8.37 -3.30 2.28
CA ASN A 182 -7.51 -3.34 3.45
C ASN A 182 -6.17 -2.61 3.23
N GLU A 183 -5.59 -2.71 2.03
CA GLU A 183 -4.40 -1.96 1.62
C GLU A 183 -4.63 -0.45 1.79
N ARG A 184 -5.76 0.07 1.30
CA ARG A 184 -6.09 1.49 1.41
C ARG A 184 -6.15 1.98 2.85
N VAL A 185 -6.73 1.18 3.75
CA VAL A 185 -6.77 1.50 5.19
C VAL A 185 -5.34 1.52 5.76
N SER A 186 -4.53 0.52 5.42
CA SER A 186 -3.15 0.36 5.90
C SER A 186 -2.23 1.51 5.43
N LEU A 187 -2.39 1.98 4.19
CA LEU A 187 -1.61 3.09 3.63
C LEU A 187 -2.07 4.48 4.13
N SER A 188 -3.21 4.56 4.82
CA SER A 188 -3.80 5.83 5.33
C SER A 188 -3.33 6.20 6.74
N GLY A 189 -2.12 5.75 7.13
CA GLY A 189 -1.48 6.05 8.42
C GLY A 189 -1.13 7.54 8.60
N GLU A 190 -0.34 7.85 9.64
CA GLU A 190 -0.06 9.24 10.04
C GLU A 190 1.12 9.89 9.29
N GLY A 191 2.13 9.11 8.89
CA GLY A 191 3.26 9.63 8.12
C GLY A 191 2.89 10.04 6.68
N ALA A 192 3.62 11.03 6.15
CA ALA A 192 3.34 11.65 4.86
C ALA A 192 3.62 10.74 3.64
N LEU A 193 4.37 9.66 3.84
CA LEU A 193 4.74 8.68 2.82
C LEU A 193 3.98 7.37 3.08
N TRP A 194 2.67 7.38 2.82
CA TRP A 194 1.75 6.25 3.09
C TRP A 194 1.79 5.74 4.54
N GLY A 195 1.72 6.66 5.50
CA GLY A 195 1.77 6.34 6.92
C GLY A 195 3.18 6.23 7.49
N ARG A 196 4.23 6.50 6.69
CA ARG A 196 5.64 6.53 7.11
C ARG A 196 6.29 7.89 6.82
N GLY A 197 7.53 8.03 7.27
CA GLY A 197 8.36 9.20 6.99
C GLY A 197 7.94 10.46 7.77
N PRO A 198 8.68 11.56 7.57
CA PRO A 198 8.42 12.82 8.27
C PRO A 198 7.06 13.42 7.93
N SER A 199 6.50 14.16 8.88
CA SER A 199 5.23 14.89 8.77
C SER A 199 5.44 16.41 8.64
N ALA A 200 4.36 17.14 8.37
CA ALA A 200 4.39 18.60 8.41
C ALA A 200 4.82 19.14 9.79
N ASN A 201 4.46 18.46 10.88
CA ASN A 201 4.88 18.85 12.22
C ASN A 201 6.39 18.68 12.43
N ASP A 202 6.99 17.66 11.84
CA ASP A 202 8.45 17.46 11.89
C ASP A 202 9.16 18.60 11.16
N LEU A 203 8.66 19.00 9.98
CA LEU A 203 9.20 20.14 9.25
C LEU A 203 9.04 21.46 10.03
N VAL A 204 7.88 21.67 10.67
CA VAL A 204 7.65 22.83 11.55
C VAL A 204 8.60 22.83 12.75
N ASN A 205 8.87 21.67 13.34
CA ASN A 205 9.80 21.53 14.45
C ASN A 205 11.23 21.89 14.02
N LEU A 206 11.67 21.45 12.85
CA LEU A 206 12.97 21.81 12.29
C LEU A 206 13.10 23.31 11.99
N ALA A 207 12.01 23.97 11.62
CA ALA A 207 11.99 25.40 11.37
C ALA A 207 12.05 26.26 12.65
N LYS A 208 11.93 25.66 13.84
CA LYS A 208 11.99 26.42 15.11
C LYS A 208 13.40 26.95 15.35
N GLY A 209 13.52 28.27 15.40
CA GLY A 209 14.81 28.97 15.59
C GLY A 209 15.46 29.38 14.27
N GLU A 210 14.94 28.92 13.14
CA GLU A 210 15.42 29.30 11.81
C GLU A 210 14.88 30.68 11.39
N SER A 211 15.69 31.40 10.61
CA SER A 211 15.32 32.71 10.06
C SER A 211 14.58 32.53 8.73
N LEU A 212 13.26 32.45 8.78
CA LEU A 212 12.41 32.32 7.60
C LEU A 212 12.02 33.68 7.00
N THR A 213 12.05 33.77 5.67
CA THR A 213 11.40 34.86 4.93
C THR A 213 9.87 34.84 5.14
N ALA A 214 9.19 35.93 4.80
CA ALA A 214 7.73 36.00 4.87
C ALA A 214 7.07 34.90 4.01
N LEU A 215 7.59 34.65 2.81
CA LEU A 215 7.08 33.63 1.89
C LEU A 215 7.31 32.21 2.43
N GLN A 216 8.51 31.89 2.92
CA GLN A 216 8.78 30.57 3.51
C GLN A 216 7.90 30.29 4.73
N ARG A 217 7.66 31.31 5.57
CA ARG A 217 6.75 31.21 6.71
C ARG A 217 5.31 30.95 6.27
N GLU A 218 4.84 31.66 5.24
CA GLU A 218 3.51 31.44 4.67
C GLU A 218 3.35 30.02 4.12
N SER A 219 4.31 29.55 3.33
CA SER A 219 4.31 28.18 2.78
C SER A 219 4.31 27.12 3.89
N LEU A 220 5.11 27.31 4.94
CA LEU A 220 5.15 26.37 6.08
C LEU A 220 3.83 26.36 6.86
N VAL A 221 3.22 27.51 7.12
CA VAL A 221 1.92 27.61 7.80
C VAL A 221 0.81 26.97 6.96
N LYS A 222 0.83 27.16 5.64
CA LYS A 222 -0.12 26.54 4.72
C LYS A 222 0.03 25.01 4.73
N CYS A 223 1.26 24.51 4.59
CA CYS A 223 1.55 23.08 4.67
C CYS A 223 1.08 22.49 6.00
N TRP A 224 1.41 23.11 7.13
CA TRP A 224 0.91 22.68 8.44
C TRP A 224 -0.63 22.65 8.51
N SER A 225 -1.29 23.67 7.96
CA SER A 225 -2.76 23.75 7.92
C SER A 225 -3.38 22.60 7.11
N HIS A 226 -2.78 22.21 6.00
CA HIS A 226 -3.21 21.02 5.23
C HIS A 226 -3.06 19.74 6.05
N GLY A 227 -1.97 19.59 6.78
CA GLY A 227 -1.75 18.48 7.72
C GLY A 227 -2.83 18.39 8.80
N GLU A 228 -3.23 19.53 9.38
CA GLU A 228 -4.32 19.58 10.35
C GLU A 228 -5.68 19.22 9.75
N ILE A 229 -5.96 19.65 8.51
CA ILE A 229 -7.18 19.24 7.79
C ILE A 229 -7.21 17.72 7.63
N LEU A 230 -6.10 17.10 7.22
CA LEU A 230 -5.99 15.65 7.07
C LEU A 230 -6.17 14.91 8.41
N ARG A 231 -5.60 15.45 9.49
CA ARG A 231 -5.78 14.91 10.85
C ARG A 231 -7.25 14.97 11.28
N LEU A 232 -7.94 16.08 11.04
CA LEU A 232 -9.36 16.24 11.34
C LEU A 232 -10.24 15.31 10.48
N LEU A 233 -9.91 15.12 9.20
CA LEU A 233 -10.59 14.15 8.33
C LEU A 233 -10.45 12.72 8.87
N ARG A 234 -9.24 12.33 9.30
CA ARG A 234 -9.01 11.02 9.95
C ARG A 234 -9.90 10.84 11.18
N ILE A 235 -9.92 11.83 12.07
CA ILE A 235 -10.75 11.81 13.28
C ILE A 235 -12.22 11.71 12.92
N ARG A 236 -12.69 12.45 11.92
CA ARG A 236 -14.08 12.38 11.46
C ARG A 236 -14.45 10.98 10.95
N THR A 237 -13.60 10.36 10.13
CA THR A 237 -13.82 8.99 9.63
C THR A 237 -13.84 7.99 10.78
N LEU A 238 -12.88 8.09 11.69
CA LEU A 238 -12.82 7.22 12.86
C LEU A 238 -14.08 7.36 13.74
N SER A 239 -14.48 8.59 14.07
CA SER A 239 -15.67 8.86 14.87
C SER A 239 -16.95 8.32 14.22
N ALA A 240 -17.05 8.36 12.88
CA ALA A 240 -18.17 7.76 12.16
C ALA A 240 -18.20 6.24 12.33
N VAL A 241 -17.05 5.57 12.18
CA VAL A 241 -16.92 4.11 12.38
C VAL A 241 -17.25 3.72 13.82
N LEU A 242 -16.76 4.49 14.80
CA LEU A 242 -17.09 4.27 16.22
C LEU A 242 -18.57 4.46 16.53
N ALA A 243 -19.27 5.30 15.77
CA ALA A 243 -20.71 5.46 15.84
C ALA A 243 -21.50 4.39 15.04
N GLY A 244 -20.83 3.34 14.57
CA GLY A 244 -21.46 2.24 13.82
C GLY A 244 -21.81 2.57 12.37
N ARG A 245 -21.28 3.67 11.82
CA ARG A 245 -21.45 4.00 10.39
C ARG A 245 -20.43 3.24 9.57
N GLU A 246 -20.84 2.73 8.42
CA GLU A 246 -19.90 2.09 7.50
C GLU A 246 -18.91 3.12 6.93
N PRO A 247 -17.63 2.74 6.74
CA PRO A 247 -16.67 3.56 6.00
C PRO A 247 -17.18 3.84 4.59
N GLY A 248 -17.30 5.11 4.22
CA GLY A 248 -17.76 5.53 2.91
C GLY A 248 -16.63 5.97 1.96
N PRO A 249 -16.98 6.55 0.81
CA PRO A 249 -16.03 7.04 -0.19
C PRO A 249 -15.14 8.19 0.30
N GLU A 250 -15.37 8.74 1.49
CA GLU A 250 -14.57 9.80 2.12
C GLU A 250 -13.10 9.39 2.32
N ALA A 251 -12.81 8.09 2.42
CA ALA A 251 -11.44 7.60 2.43
C ALA A 251 -10.67 7.98 1.15
N SER A 252 -11.36 8.04 0.00
CA SER A 252 -10.79 8.47 -1.28
C SER A 252 -10.48 9.98 -1.28
N VAL A 253 -11.32 10.78 -0.62
CA VAL A 253 -11.08 12.24 -0.42
C VAL A 253 -9.82 12.44 0.39
N ARG A 254 -9.70 11.76 1.54
CA ARG A 254 -8.50 11.87 2.38
C ARG A 254 -7.25 11.45 1.62
N LYS A 255 -7.31 10.33 0.89
CA LYS A 255 -6.16 9.87 0.09
C LYS A 255 -5.73 10.91 -0.94
N ALA A 256 -6.66 11.39 -1.76
CA ALA A 256 -6.37 12.38 -2.80
C ALA A 256 -5.70 13.65 -2.24
N LEU A 257 -6.08 14.07 -1.02
CA LEU A 257 -5.44 15.20 -0.34
C LEU A 257 -4.10 14.82 0.31
N ALA A 258 -3.98 13.62 0.86
CA ALA A 258 -2.78 13.16 1.56
C ALA A 258 -1.60 12.95 0.62
N ASP A 259 -1.83 12.42 -0.58
CA ASP A 259 -0.77 12.17 -1.55
C ASP A 259 -0.14 13.49 -2.02
N ASP A 260 -0.97 14.47 -2.39
CA ASP A 260 -0.52 15.81 -2.78
C ASP A 260 0.18 16.53 -1.61
N HIS A 261 -0.32 16.36 -0.38
CA HIS A 261 0.30 16.94 0.82
C HIS A 261 1.66 16.31 1.15
N GLY A 262 1.86 15.01 0.92
CA GLY A 262 3.16 14.37 1.07
C GLY A 262 4.20 14.96 0.12
N GLN A 263 3.81 15.23 -1.13
CA GLN A 263 4.66 15.94 -2.08
C GLN A 263 4.96 17.38 -1.65
N GLU A 264 3.96 18.10 -1.10
CA GLU A 264 4.14 19.44 -0.56
C GLU A 264 5.15 19.48 0.60
N ILE A 265 5.01 18.60 1.59
CA ILE A 265 5.93 18.51 2.73
C ILE A 265 7.36 18.31 2.25
N MET A 266 7.57 17.30 1.39
CA MET A 266 8.92 16.95 0.96
C MET A 266 9.50 17.97 -0.03
N GLY A 267 8.66 18.62 -0.83
CA GLY A 267 9.05 19.73 -1.70
C GLY A 267 9.53 20.94 -0.90
N LEU A 268 8.82 21.32 0.16
CA LEU A 268 9.24 22.39 1.06
C LEU A 268 10.53 22.05 1.81
N ALA A 269 10.72 20.79 2.22
CA ALA A 269 11.96 20.36 2.85
C ALA A 269 13.17 20.56 1.92
N VAL A 270 13.03 20.24 0.63
CA VAL A 270 14.07 20.51 -0.39
C VAL A 270 14.26 22.00 -0.61
N GLU A 271 13.17 22.78 -0.70
CA GLU A 271 13.25 24.25 -0.83
C GLU A 271 14.02 24.89 0.34
N PHE A 272 13.76 24.44 1.57
CA PHE A 272 14.42 24.95 2.78
C PHE A 272 15.87 24.49 2.94
N ALA A 273 16.32 23.47 2.20
CA ALA A 273 17.73 23.16 2.07
C ALA A 273 18.45 24.14 1.11
N GLY A 274 17.70 24.88 0.29
CA GLY A 274 18.22 25.87 -0.65
C GLY A 274 19.23 25.26 -1.63
N VAL A 275 20.35 25.95 -1.85
CA VAL A 275 21.44 25.42 -2.70
C VAL A 275 22.06 24.12 -2.15
N GLY A 276 21.91 23.88 -0.85
CA GLY A 276 22.38 22.65 -0.19
C GLY A 276 21.69 21.40 -0.72
N ALA A 277 20.45 21.50 -1.23
CA ALA A 277 19.72 20.38 -1.80
C ALA A 277 20.41 19.68 -2.98
N MET A 278 21.39 20.32 -3.61
CA MET A 278 22.22 19.72 -4.67
C MET A 278 23.14 18.62 -4.13
N ASP A 279 23.44 18.64 -2.83
CA ASP A 279 24.16 17.60 -2.13
C ASP A 279 23.14 16.65 -1.45
N SER A 280 23.18 15.37 -1.79
CA SER A 280 22.27 14.37 -1.22
C SER A 280 22.46 14.16 0.28
N SER A 281 23.54 14.68 0.88
CA SER A 281 23.80 14.62 2.32
C SER A 281 23.19 15.77 3.12
N VAL A 282 22.59 16.76 2.45
CA VAL A 282 22.03 17.96 3.08
C VAL A 282 20.50 17.97 3.01
N GLY A 283 19.87 18.12 4.18
CA GLY A 283 18.43 18.22 4.35
C GLY A 283 17.94 19.66 4.58
N PRO A 284 16.65 19.86 4.90
CA PRO A 284 16.10 21.19 5.19
C PRO A 284 16.93 21.89 6.26
N PHE A 285 17.13 23.20 6.11
CA PHE A 285 17.88 24.04 7.06
C PHE A 285 19.33 23.60 7.29
N GLY A 286 19.94 22.89 6.33
CA GLY A 286 21.32 22.45 6.43
C GLY A 286 21.53 21.22 7.32
N LEU A 287 20.46 20.46 7.63
CA LEU A 287 20.56 19.17 8.32
C LEU A 287 21.52 18.24 7.59
N THR A 288 22.19 17.36 8.35
CA THR A 288 23.13 16.37 7.80
C THR A 288 22.90 15.00 8.44
N GLY A 289 23.58 13.97 7.91
CA GLY A 289 23.49 12.60 8.43
C GLY A 289 22.18 11.90 8.07
N ASN A 290 21.78 10.92 8.88
CA ASN A 290 20.65 10.03 8.56
C ASN A 290 19.31 10.77 8.44
N GLU A 291 19.13 11.86 9.20
CA GLU A 291 17.90 12.67 9.12
C GLU A 291 17.80 13.38 7.77
N ALA A 292 18.89 13.97 7.29
CA ALA A 292 18.94 14.55 5.95
C ALA A 292 18.61 13.52 4.84
N GLN A 293 19.17 12.31 4.96
CA GLN A 293 18.85 11.21 4.04
C GLN A 293 17.36 10.85 4.04
N THR A 294 16.71 10.89 5.21
CA THR A 294 15.28 10.60 5.33
C THR A 294 14.42 11.61 4.55
N TRP A 295 14.73 12.90 4.65
CA TRP A 295 14.03 13.94 3.89
C TRP A 295 14.32 13.85 2.39
N ARG A 296 15.57 13.60 2.01
CA ARG A 296 15.98 13.45 0.61
C ARG A 296 15.32 12.25 -0.05
N HIS A 297 15.32 11.10 0.64
CA HIS A 297 14.62 9.89 0.23
C HIS A 297 13.12 10.17 0.09
N GLY A 298 12.53 10.80 1.11
CA GLY A 298 11.11 11.16 1.11
C GLY A 298 10.70 12.02 -0.09
N PHE A 299 11.52 12.97 -0.51
CA PHE A 299 11.27 13.78 -1.71
C PHE A 299 11.23 12.96 -3.00
N LEU A 300 12.17 12.02 -3.16
CA LEU A 300 12.18 11.10 -4.31
C LEU A 300 10.98 10.18 -4.24
N TYR A 301 10.71 9.59 -3.08
CA TYR A 301 9.61 8.65 -2.90
C TYR A 301 8.23 9.30 -3.07
N ALA A 302 8.07 10.57 -2.70
CA ALA A 302 6.77 11.26 -2.70
C ALA A 302 6.09 11.29 -4.08
N GLN A 303 6.83 11.10 -5.17
CA GLN A 303 6.27 11.00 -6.52
C GLN A 303 5.41 9.74 -6.71
N ALA A 304 5.72 8.65 -5.99
CA ALA A 304 4.96 7.41 -6.05
C ALA A 304 3.57 7.53 -5.41
N LEU A 305 3.37 8.50 -4.49
CA LEU A 305 2.15 8.60 -3.68
C LEU A 305 0.89 8.72 -4.53
N THR A 306 0.94 9.55 -5.57
CA THR A 306 -0.20 9.83 -6.47
C THR A 306 -0.46 8.72 -7.50
N ILE A 307 0.38 7.67 -7.50
CA ILE A 307 0.32 6.54 -8.43
C ILE A 307 -0.12 5.26 -7.70
N GLY A 308 0.58 4.90 -6.61
CA GLY A 308 0.37 3.65 -5.87
C GLY A 308 -0.96 3.59 -5.09
N GLY A 309 -1.45 2.38 -4.82
CA GLY A 309 -2.71 2.16 -4.08
C GLY A 309 -3.97 2.71 -4.77
N GLY A 310 -3.91 2.95 -6.08
CA GLY A 310 -4.94 3.57 -6.92
C GLY A 310 -4.69 5.06 -7.17
N THR A 311 -4.39 5.42 -8.42
CA THR A 311 -3.91 6.75 -8.83
C THR A 311 -4.84 7.90 -8.39
N SER A 312 -4.30 9.11 -8.25
CA SER A 312 -5.11 10.29 -7.89
C SER A 312 -6.24 10.57 -8.88
N VAL A 313 -6.08 10.18 -10.16
CA VAL A 313 -7.16 10.27 -11.17
C VAL A 313 -8.29 9.29 -10.85
N VAL A 314 -7.96 8.02 -10.54
CA VAL A 314 -8.95 7.02 -10.13
C VAL A 314 -9.64 7.44 -8.82
N GLN A 315 -8.92 8.01 -7.86
CA GLN A 315 -9.53 8.55 -6.63
C GLN A 315 -10.52 9.68 -6.95
N ARG A 316 -10.18 10.60 -7.87
CA ARG A 316 -11.08 11.68 -8.29
C ARG A 316 -12.34 11.14 -8.97
N ASN A 317 -12.24 10.10 -9.80
CA ASN A 317 -13.40 9.43 -10.39
C ASN A 317 -14.29 8.82 -9.31
N ILE A 318 -13.71 8.13 -8.32
CA ILE A 318 -14.47 7.60 -7.17
C ILE A 318 -15.18 8.71 -6.41
N ILE A 319 -14.52 9.85 -6.16
CA ILE A 319 -15.14 11.00 -5.48
C ILE A 319 -16.29 11.56 -6.33
N ALA A 320 -16.09 11.77 -7.62
CA ALA A 320 -17.11 12.25 -8.54
C ALA A 320 -18.36 11.33 -8.53
N GLU A 321 -18.17 10.03 -8.67
CA GLU A 321 -19.29 9.08 -8.80
C GLU A 321 -19.96 8.76 -7.45
N ARG A 322 -19.18 8.59 -6.38
CA ARG A 322 -19.68 8.07 -5.09
C ARG A 322 -20.00 9.16 -4.07
N VAL A 323 -19.29 10.28 -4.11
CA VAL A 323 -19.53 11.43 -3.20
C VAL A 323 -20.45 12.44 -3.88
N LEU A 324 -20.13 12.84 -5.11
CA LEU A 324 -20.88 13.87 -5.84
C LEU A 324 -22.03 13.32 -6.69
N GLN A 325 -22.14 11.98 -6.81
CA GLN A 325 -23.16 11.29 -7.60
C GLN A 325 -23.19 11.72 -9.08
N LEU A 326 -22.02 12.08 -9.62
CA LEU A 326 -21.87 12.34 -11.04
C LEU A 326 -22.03 11.04 -11.84
N PRO A 327 -22.48 11.11 -13.11
CA PRO A 327 -22.51 9.96 -13.99
C PRO A 327 -21.12 9.32 -14.12
N LYS A 328 -21.08 8.00 -14.30
CA LYS A 328 -19.83 7.30 -14.62
C LYS A 328 -19.24 7.84 -15.92
N GLU A 329 -17.91 7.88 -16.00
CA GLU A 329 -17.26 8.10 -17.29
C GLU A 329 -17.74 7.07 -18.31
N LEU A 330 -18.06 7.56 -19.52
CA LEU A 330 -18.39 6.69 -20.64
C LEU A 330 -17.13 5.89 -20.98
N SER A 331 -17.19 4.58 -20.84
CA SER A 331 -16.13 3.69 -21.36
C SER A 331 -16.06 3.90 -22.87
N ALA A 332 -14.95 4.47 -23.34
CA ALA A 332 -14.62 4.61 -24.76
C ALA A 332 -14.39 3.23 -25.41
#